data_AF-A0A653BP82-F1
#
_entry.id   AF-A0A653BP82-F1
#
_cell.length_a   1.000
_cell.length_b   1.000
_cell.length_c   1.000
_cell.angle_alpha   90.00
_cell.angle_beta   90.00
_cell.angle_gamma   90.00
#
_symmetry.space_group_name_H-M   'P 1'
#
loop_
_entity.id
_entity.type
_entity.pdbx_description
1 polymer ?
#
loop_
_entity_poly.entity_id
_entity_poly.type
_entity_poly.pdbx_seq_one_letter_code
_entity_poly.pdbx_strand_id
1 'polypeptide(L)'
;MRTKNFMVTLCVVVSVSLIFIIFGQQKPESIQNIVTTTNKQIKNFKDNLRDAETKTLNADEKYLNILGFTQTPRLYPKNIWRNTSLPVVVTYVTNGQESQAIGLILNVAKILPNNTILAYNLGISDHGLKMVIIEYT
;
A
#
# COMPACT_ATOMS: atom_id res chain seq x y z
N MET A 1 22.62 -44.41 53.04
CA MET A 1 22.33 -42.95 53.05
C MET A 1 22.40 -42.32 51.64
N ARG A 2 23.36 -42.69 50.77
CA ARG A 2 23.51 -42.11 49.42
C ARG A 2 22.31 -42.28 48.47
N THR A 3 21.64 -43.44 48.46
CA THR A 3 20.51 -43.70 47.53
C THR A 3 19.21 -43.00 47.92
N LYS A 4 18.96 -42.80 49.22
CA LYS A 4 17.80 -42.04 49.72
C LYS A 4 17.85 -40.58 49.29
N ASN A 5 19.01 -39.93 49.43
CA ASN A 5 19.18 -38.54 49.00
C ASN A 5 19.03 -38.40 47.48
N PHE A 6 19.56 -39.36 46.71
CA PHE A 6 19.39 -39.37 45.25
C PHE A 6 17.92 -39.48 44.83
N MET A 7 17.14 -40.34 45.48
CA MET A 7 15.72 -40.49 45.18
C MET A 7 14.90 -39.22 45.50
N VAL A 8 15.23 -38.53 46.59
CA VAL A 8 14.58 -37.26 46.95
C VAL A 8 14.89 -36.19 45.90
N THR A 9 16.15 -36.06 45.47
CA THR A 9 16.52 -35.09 44.44
C THR A 9 15.82 -35.37 43.11
N LEU A 10 15.74 -36.63 42.69
CA LEU A 10 14.99 -37.02 41.48
C LEU A 10 13.51 -36.64 41.59
N CYS A 11 12.90 -36.89 42.73
CA CYS A 11 11.49 -36.59 42.97
C CYS A 11 11.23 -35.07 42.93
N VAL A 12 12.14 -34.26 43.48
CA VAL A 12 12.05 -32.79 43.41
C VAL A 12 12.18 -32.30 41.96
N VAL A 13 13.13 -32.81 41.18
CA VAL A 13 13.32 -32.40 39.78
C VAL A 13 12.08 -32.74 38.93
N VAL A 14 11.51 -33.93 39.10
CA VAL A 14 10.28 -34.34 38.40
C VAL A 14 9.11 -33.45 38.80
N SER A 15 8.96 -33.16 40.09
CA SER A 15 7.88 -32.30 40.60
C SER A 15 7.98 -30.87 40.05
N VAL A 16 9.19 -30.30 40.03
CA VAL A 16 9.46 -28.98 39.48
C VAL A 16 9.18 -28.94 37.97
N SER A 17 9.60 -29.97 37.22
CA SER A 17 9.31 -30.09 35.79
C SER A 17 7.80 -30.13 35.51
N LEU A 18 7.04 -30.89 36.31
CA LEU A 18 5.58 -30.97 36.19
C LEU A 18 4.91 -29.60 36.43
N ILE A 19 5.39 -28.85 37.43
CA ILE A 19 4.92 -27.50 37.75
C ILE A 19 5.19 -26.56 36.55
N PHE A 20 6.38 -26.59 35.97
CA PHE A 20 6.70 -25.76 34.79
C PHE A 20 5.83 -26.09 33.58
N ILE A 21 5.46 -27.35 33.36
CA ILE A 21 4.56 -27.73 32.27
C ILE A 21 3.15 -27.19 32.51
N ILE A 22 2.64 -27.26 33.74
CA ILE A 22 1.29 -26.79 34.09
C ILE A 22 1.21 -25.26 34.02
N PHE A 23 2.22 -24.54 34.52
CA PHE A 23 2.25 -23.07 34.51
C PHE A 23 2.76 -22.47 33.19
N GLY A 24 3.50 -23.22 32.38
CA GLY A 24 4.04 -22.76 31.10
C GLY A 24 3.04 -22.74 29.93
N GLN A 25 1.82 -23.26 30.12
CA GLN A 25 0.76 -23.23 29.10
C GLN A 25 -0.03 -21.91 29.08
N GLN A 26 0.65 -20.77 29.20
CA GLN A 26 0.04 -19.50 28.82
C GLN A 26 -0.07 -19.47 27.30
N LYS A 27 -1.22 -19.91 26.76
CA LYS A 27 -1.58 -19.66 25.37
C LYS A 27 -1.40 -18.16 25.10
N PRO A 28 -0.70 -17.75 24.04
CA PRO A 28 -0.45 -16.33 23.81
C PRO A 28 -1.79 -15.62 23.59
N GLU A 29 -2.22 -14.87 24.60
CA GLU A 29 -3.48 -14.10 24.58
C GLU A 29 -3.52 -13.14 23.39
N SER A 30 -2.35 -12.76 22.84
CA SER A 30 -2.21 -11.88 21.69
C SER A 30 -2.92 -12.38 20.43
N ILE A 31 -2.76 -13.66 20.06
CA ILE A 31 -3.37 -14.18 18.83
C ILE A 31 -4.89 -14.31 19.00
N GLN A 32 -5.34 -14.77 20.17
CA GLN A 32 -6.77 -14.85 20.48
C GLN A 32 -7.40 -13.45 20.49
N ASN A 33 -6.70 -12.45 21.02
CA ASN A 33 -7.14 -11.07 21.01
C ASN A 33 -7.20 -10.52 19.58
N ILE A 34 -6.21 -10.77 18.72
CA ILE A 34 -6.24 -10.33 17.31
C ILE A 34 -7.41 -10.97 16.56
N VAL A 35 -7.63 -12.27 16.71
CA VAL A 35 -8.74 -12.96 16.02
C VAL A 35 -10.09 -12.48 16.54
N THR A 36 -10.23 -12.29 17.85
CA THR A 36 -11.47 -11.84 18.48
C THR A 36 -11.78 -10.39 18.11
N THR A 37 -10.78 -9.51 18.14
CA THR A 37 -10.92 -8.10 17.75
C THR A 37 -11.21 -7.96 16.26
N THR A 38 -10.50 -8.69 15.40
CA THR A 38 -10.73 -8.71 13.95
C THR A 38 -12.14 -9.20 13.62
N ASN A 39 -12.58 -10.32 14.19
CA ASN A 39 -13.94 -10.82 13.96
C ASN A 39 -15.01 -9.85 14.45
N LYS A 40 -14.78 -9.15 15.57
CA LYS A 40 -15.69 -8.12 16.08
C LYS A 40 -15.77 -6.92 15.12
N GLN A 41 -14.64 -6.48 14.58
CA GLN A 41 -14.60 -5.39 13.60
C GLN A 41 -15.28 -5.76 12.28
N ILE A 42 -15.02 -6.97 11.75
CA ILE A 42 -15.66 -7.47 10.53
C ILE A 42 -17.17 -7.61 10.72
N LYS A 43 -17.61 -8.13 11.88
CA LYS A 43 -19.03 -8.23 12.21
C LYS A 43 -19.69 -6.85 12.28
N ASN A 44 -19.09 -5.91 13.00
CA ASN A 44 -19.60 -4.54 13.07
C ASN A 44 -19.67 -3.86 11.69
N PHE A 45 -18.67 -4.08 10.83
CA PHE A 45 -18.69 -3.55 9.47
C PHE A 45 -19.83 -4.14 8.64
N LYS A 46 -20.03 -5.46 8.70
CA LYS A 46 -21.13 -6.17 8.04
C LYS A 46 -22.50 -5.67 8.53
N ASP A 47 -22.66 -5.49 9.83
CA ASP A 47 -23.92 -5.03 10.42
C ASP A 47 -24.23 -3.60 9.99
N ASN A 48 -23.23 -2.71 9.95
CA ASN A 48 -23.39 -1.34 9.41
C ASN A 48 -23.78 -1.31 7.92
N LEU A 49 -23.25 -2.23 7.10
CA LEU A 49 -23.65 -2.33 5.68
C LEU A 49 -25.07 -2.86 5.52
N ARG A 50 -25.50 -3.80 6.36
CA ARG A 50 -26.85 -4.36 6.32
C ARG A 50 -27.93 -3.35 6.75
N ASP A 51 -27.59 -2.50 7.71
CA ASP A 51 -28.43 -1.34 8.08
C ASP A 51 -28.44 -0.27 6.99
N ALA A 52 -27.38 -0.16 6.18
CA ALA A 52 -27.33 0.73 5.01
C ALA A 52 -28.07 0.18 3.77
N GLU A 53 -28.28 -1.13 3.66
CA GLU A 53 -29.13 -1.73 2.61
C GLU A 53 -30.62 -1.59 2.93
N THR A 54 -30.99 -1.65 4.21
CA THR A 54 -32.39 -1.51 4.67
C THR A 54 -32.83 -0.06 4.81
N LYS A 55 -31.90 0.86 5.10
CA LYS A 55 -32.12 2.29 4.88
C LYS A 55 -31.95 2.58 3.40
N THR A 56 -33.00 3.04 2.74
CA THR A 56 -32.90 3.55 1.37
C THR A 56 -31.72 4.53 1.29
N LEU A 57 -30.70 4.20 0.50
CA LEU A 57 -29.54 5.06 0.26
C LEU A 57 -30.04 6.37 -0.36
N ASN A 58 -30.34 7.34 0.49
CA ASN A 58 -30.69 8.69 0.08
C ASN A 58 -29.38 9.44 -0.18
N ALA A 59 -28.72 9.05 -1.26
CA ALA A 59 -27.59 9.79 -1.78
C ALA A 59 -28.13 11.07 -2.41
N ASP A 60 -27.67 12.23 -1.92
CA ASP A 60 -28.06 13.52 -2.47
C ASP A 60 -27.71 13.54 -3.98
N GLU A 61 -28.71 13.92 -4.77
CA GLU A 61 -28.68 13.97 -6.23
C GLU A 61 -27.46 14.78 -6.73
N LYS A 62 -27.02 15.77 -5.94
CA LYS A 62 -25.78 16.52 -6.21
C LYS A 62 -24.55 15.62 -6.36
N TYR A 63 -24.36 14.65 -5.45
CA TYR A 63 -23.19 13.78 -5.49
C TYR A 63 -23.32 12.68 -6.55
N LEU A 64 -24.54 12.18 -6.76
CA LEU A 64 -24.83 11.23 -7.83
C LEU A 64 -24.51 11.84 -9.21
N ASN A 65 -24.86 13.12 -9.41
CA ASN A 65 -24.55 13.86 -10.63
C ASN A 65 -23.04 14.06 -10.84
N ILE A 66 -22.28 14.36 -9.78
CA ILE A 66 -20.80 14.47 -9.85
C ILE A 66 -20.16 13.12 -10.20
N LEU A 67 -20.69 12.03 -9.65
CA LEU A 67 -20.23 10.66 -9.93
C LEU A 67 -20.67 10.15 -11.32
N GLY A 68 -21.49 10.92 -12.05
CA GLY A 68 -21.95 10.58 -13.39
C GLY A 68 -23.21 9.71 -13.44
N PHE A 69 -23.86 9.45 -12.30
CA PHE A 69 -25.16 8.79 -12.20
C PHE A 69 -26.29 9.78 -12.54
N THR A 70 -26.33 10.18 -13.81
CA THR A 70 -27.34 11.10 -14.37
C THR A 70 -28.37 10.32 -15.21
N GLN A 71 -29.50 10.94 -15.54
CA GLN A 71 -30.53 10.32 -16.40
C GLN A 71 -30.04 10.04 -17.83
N THR A 72 -29.03 10.80 -18.30
CA THR A 72 -28.40 10.62 -19.61
C THR A 72 -26.89 10.46 -19.45
N PRO A 73 -26.42 9.31 -18.94
CA PRO A 73 -25.00 9.10 -18.68
C PRO A 73 -24.24 9.04 -20.01
N ARG A 74 -23.04 9.64 -20.05
CA ARG A 74 -22.14 9.56 -21.21
C ARG A 74 -21.45 8.19 -21.20
N LEU A 75 -22.11 7.19 -21.77
CA LEU A 75 -21.60 5.83 -21.87
C LEU A 75 -20.78 5.63 -23.17
N TYR A 76 -19.85 4.69 -23.14
CA TYR A 76 -19.12 4.25 -24.34
C TYR A 76 -20.11 3.76 -25.42
N PRO A 77 -19.86 4.00 -26.73
CA PRO A 77 -18.71 4.69 -27.34
C PRO A 77 -18.89 6.21 -27.45
N LYS A 78 -20.02 6.77 -26.99
CA LYS A 78 -20.31 8.21 -27.06
C LYS A 78 -19.57 9.03 -26.01
N ASN A 79 -18.88 8.38 -25.06
CA ASN A 79 -18.04 9.06 -24.09
C ASN A 79 -16.75 9.56 -24.76
N ILE A 80 -16.69 10.87 -25.00
CA ILE A 80 -15.45 11.57 -25.32
C ILE A 80 -14.83 11.96 -23.98
N TRP A 81 -13.82 11.22 -23.52
CA TRP A 81 -13.08 11.53 -22.29
C TRP A 81 -12.44 12.92 -22.45
N ARG A 82 -13.09 13.96 -21.90
CA ARG A 82 -12.59 15.35 -21.93
C ARG A 82 -11.66 15.68 -20.77
N ASN A 83 -11.66 14.84 -19.73
CA ASN A 83 -10.86 15.06 -18.53
C ASN A 83 -9.53 14.29 -18.64
N THR A 84 -8.87 14.37 -19.79
CA THR A 84 -7.49 13.89 -19.90
C THR A 84 -6.62 14.89 -19.16
N SER A 85 -6.12 14.52 -17.97
CA SER A 85 -4.91 15.17 -17.47
C SER A 85 -3.85 15.05 -18.56
N LEU A 86 -3.10 16.13 -18.82
CA LEU A 86 -1.93 16.03 -19.68
C LEU A 86 -1.05 14.88 -19.17
N PRO A 87 -0.60 13.94 -20.01
CA PRO A 87 0.25 12.86 -19.56
C PRO A 87 1.55 13.44 -19.00
N VAL A 88 1.82 13.15 -17.72
CA VAL A 88 3.06 13.56 -17.04
C VAL A 88 3.94 12.32 -16.88
N VAL A 89 5.12 12.36 -17.51
CA VAL A 89 6.14 11.32 -17.39
C VAL A 89 7.20 11.80 -16.39
N VAL A 90 7.38 11.06 -15.30
CA VAL A 90 8.38 11.37 -14.27
C VAL A 90 9.36 10.20 -14.18
N THR A 91 10.65 10.50 -14.27
CA THR A 91 11.72 9.52 -14.05
C THR A 91 12.86 10.16 -13.27
N TYR A 92 13.64 9.34 -12.57
CA TYR A 92 14.91 9.76 -11.97
C TYR A 92 16.07 9.21 -12.82
N VAL A 93 17.23 9.84 -12.71
CA VAL A 93 18.45 9.45 -13.43
C VAL A 93 19.54 9.26 -12.39
N THR A 94 20.23 8.11 -12.44
CA THR A 94 21.41 7.86 -11.60
C THR A 94 22.69 8.21 -12.37
N ASN A 95 23.79 8.44 -11.66
CA ASN A 95 25.10 8.67 -12.27
C ASN A 95 25.47 7.55 -13.26
N GLY A 96 25.97 7.92 -14.45
CA GLY A 96 26.32 6.99 -15.52
C GLY A 96 25.14 6.55 -16.42
N GLN A 97 23.93 7.09 -16.20
CA GLN A 97 22.74 6.83 -17.02
C GLN A 97 22.29 8.05 -17.84
N GLU A 98 23.18 9.02 -18.06
CA GLU A 98 22.87 10.30 -18.70
C GLU A 98 22.39 10.08 -20.14
N SER A 99 23.06 9.20 -20.90
CA SER A 99 22.68 8.90 -22.29
C SER A 99 21.29 8.28 -22.42
N GLN A 100 20.89 7.44 -21.46
CA GLN A 100 19.55 6.84 -21.41
C GLN A 100 18.50 7.88 -21.07
N ALA A 101 18.84 8.81 -20.17
CA ALA A 101 17.97 9.94 -19.85
C ALA A 101 17.73 10.80 -21.10
N ILE A 102 18.79 11.20 -21.80
CA ILE A 102 18.69 11.94 -23.07
C ILE A 102 17.78 11.19 -24.06
N GLY A 103 18.03 9.90 -24.29
CA GLY A 103 17.22 9.09 -25.20
C GLY A 103 15.74 9.02 -24.79
N LEU A 104 15.45 8.96 -23.49
CA LEU A 104 14.08 9.00 -22.98
C LEU A 104 13.44 10.36 -23.25
N ILE A 105 14.12 11.46 -22.90
CA ILE A 105 13.54 12.80 -23.08
C ILE A 105 13.28 13.05 -24.58
N LEU A 106 14.18 12.62 -25.48
CA LEU A 106 13.98 12.79 -26.94
C LEU A 106 12.77 12.01 -27.45
N ASN A 107 12.56 10.79 -26.94
CA ASN A 107 11.38 10.00 -27.27
C ASN A 107 10.10 10.62 -26.72
N VAL A 108 10.12 11.14 -25.49
CA VAL A 108 8.98 11.84 -24.90
C VAL A 108 8.66 13.11 -25.68
N ALA A 109 9.65 13.90 -26.06
CA ALA A 109 9.49 15.10 -26.88
C ALA A 109 8.89 14.78 -28.25
N LYS A 110 9.29 13.66 -28.87
CA LYS A 110 8.76 13.20 -30.16
C LYS A 110 7.29 12.76 -30.07
N ILE A 111 6.90 12.09 -28.99
CA ILE A 111 5.54 11.55 -28.81
C ILE A 111 4.59 12.61 -28.25
N LEU A 112 5.10 13.54 -27.44
CA LEU A 112 4.34 14.59 -26.74
C LEU A 112 4.93 15.99 -27.05
N PRO A 113 4.82 16.48 -28.30
CA PRO A 113 5.50 17.69 -28.75
C PRO A 113 4.99 18.99 -28.10
N ASN A 114 3.78 18.98 -27.52
CA ASN A 114 3.16 20.16 -26.88
C ASN A 114 3.24 20.11 -25.34
N ASN A 115 4.06 19.22 -24.78
CA ASN A 115 4.16 19.04 -23.33
C ASN A 115 5.46 19.67 -22.81
N THR A 116 5.37 20.37 -21.69
CA THR A 116 6.55 20.93 -21.01
C THR A 116 7.38 19.81 -20.39
N ILE A 117 8.67 19.80 -20.71
CA ILE A 117 9.66 18.91 -20.10
C ILE A 117 10.32 19.63 -18.93
N LEU A 118 10.36 18.97 -17.78
CA LEU A 118 10.98 19.52 -16.57
C LEU A 118 12.04 18.55 -16.05
N ALA A 119 13.30 18.97 -16.13
CA ALA A 119 14.45 18.20 -15.66
C ALA A 119 14.93 18.78 -14.32
N TYR A 120 14.78 18.00 -13.25
CA TYR A 120 15.32 18.36 -11.93
C TYR A 120 16.69 17.73 -11.74
N ASN A 121 17.70 18.55 -11.46
CA ASN A 121 19.00 18.04 -11.06
C ASN A 121 18.95 17.64 -9.56
N LEU A 122 18.78 16.34 -9.31
CA LEU A 122 18.88 15.74 -7.98
C LEU A 122 20.19 14.94 -7.83
N GLY A 123 21.34 15.57 -8.11
CA GLY A 123 22.66 14.96 -7.91
C GLY A 123 23.40 14.56 -9.19
N ILE A 124 22.98 15.05 -10.35
CA ILE A 124 23.72 15.00 -11.62
C ILE A 124 24.93 15.93 -11.51
N SER A 125 26.11 15.42 -11.85
CA SER A 125 27.35 16.20 -11.91
C SER A 125 27.25 17.36 -12.91
N ASP A 126 28.03 18.43 -12.73
CA ASP A 126 28.05 19.60 -13.63
C ASP A 126 28.30 19.22 -15.11
N HIS A 127 29.02 18.12 -15.35
CA HIS A 127 29.25 17.59 -16.69
C HIS A 127 27.97 16.97 -17.28
N GLY A 128 27.23 16.17 -16.51
CA GLY A 128 25.97 15.58 -16.96
C GLY A 128 24.90 16.63 -17.23
N LEU A 129 24.87 17.70 -16.42
CA LEU A 129 23.96 18.82 -16.61
C LEU A 129 24.24 19.57 -17.93
N LYS A 130 25.51 19.79 -18.28
CA LYS A 130 25.88 20.40 -19.57
C LYS A 130 25.47 19.54 -20.76
N MET A 131 25.61 18.22 -20.67
CA MET A 131 25.22 17.32 -21.76
C MET A 131 23.71 17.40 -22.03
N VAL A 132 22.89 17.34 -20.98
CA VAL A 132 21.42 17.43 -21.08
C VAL A 132 20.96 18.79 -21.61
N ILE A 133 21.61 19.89 -21.22
CA ILE A 133 21.24 21.25 -21.68
C ILE A 133 21.67 21.48 -23.14
N ILE A 134 22.83 20.99 -23.54
CA ILE A 134 23.37 21.20 -24.90
C ILE A 134 22.58 20.42 -25.95
N GLU A 135 22.12 19.21 -25.66
CA GLU A 135 21.30 18.42 -26.61
C GLU A 135 19.85 18.89 -26.72
N TYR A 136 19.41 19.80 -25.84
CA TYR A 136 18.05 20.33 -25.80
C TYR A 136 17.89 21.77 -26.35
N THR A 137 18.99 22.41 -26.78
CA THR A 137 18.96 23.69 -27.52
C THR A 137 19.07 23.43 -29.02
#